data_AF-A0A183DB04-F1
#
_entry.id   AF-A0A183DB04-F1
#
_cell.length_a   1.000
_cell.length_b   1.000
_cell.length_c   1.000
_cell.angle_alpha   90.00
_cell.angle_beta   90.00
_cell.angle_gamma   90.00
#
_symmetry.space_group_name_H-M   'P 1'
#
loop_
_entity.id
_entity.type
_entity.pdbx_description
1 polymer ?
#
loop_
_entity_poly.entity_id
_entity_poly.type
_entity_poly.pdbx_seq_one_letter_code
_entity_poly.pdbx_strand_id
1 'polypeptide(L)'
;LTAYTINAHQSAIALFALNSSASLLATGSVKGTVIRLFDTKTTGQLREFRRGADPANLHCLRFSPCSSFLAVSSDKDTVHIFAVKNDPNWANRKTVWQQVGFIAEETRRACVQLKLSRATQSATRTELAFLTAGINEASELGSTESLRTAQGRCGLRTYVCHDGGDL
;
A
#
# COMPACT_ATOMS: atom_id res chain seq x y z
N LEU A 1 -25.46 -19.19 2.18
CA LEU A 1 -24.13 -18.53 2.05
C LEU A 1 -23.07 -19.58 2.34
N THR A 2 -22.17 -19.86 1.41
CA THR A 2 -21.04 -20.78 1.64
C THR A 2 -19.92 -19.99 2.32
N ALA A 3 -19.48 -20.43 3.50
CA ALA A 3 -18.36 -19.82 4.19
C ALA A 3 -17.04 -20.34 3.60
N TYR A 4 -16.08 -19.43 3.41
CA TYR A 4 -14.73 -19.77 2.96
C TYR A 4 -13.74 -19.44 4.08
N THR A 5 -12.79 -20.35 4.31
CA THR A 5 -11.74 -20.18 5.32
C THR A 5 -10.40 -20.02 4.61
N ILE A 6 -9.69 -18.93 4.91
CA ILE A 6 -8.34 -18.66 4.37
C ILE A 6 -7.34 -18.69 5.52
N ASN A 7 -6.41 -19.64 5.47
CA ASN A 7 -5.29 -19.72 6.40
C ASN A 7 -4.19 -18.73 5.99
N ALA A 8 -4.46 -17.43 6.17
CA ALA A 8 -3.63 -16.38 5.59
C ALA A 8 -2.26 -16.22 6.27
N HIS A 9 -2.17 -16.36 7.60
CA HIS A 9 -0.94 -16.20 8.36
C HIS A 9 -0.90 -17.16 9.55
N GLN A 10 0.31 -17.52 10.02
CA GLN A 10 0.50 -18.36 11.21
C GLN A 10 0.18 -17.61 12.51
N SER A 11 0.38 -16.28 12.50
CA SER A 11 0.03 -15.38 13.61
C SER A 11 -1.25 -14.62 13.29
N ALA A 12 -1.86 -14.03 14.33
CA ALA A 12 -3.08 -13.24 14.20
C ALA A 12 -3.00 -12.19 13.07
N ILE A 13 -4.12 -12.01 12.37
CA ILE A 13 -4.27 -10.98 11.36
C ILE A 13 -4.32 -9.62 12.07
N ALA A 14 -3.46 -8.70 11.66
CA ALA A 14 -3.48 -7.33 12.16
C ALA A 14 -4.38 -6.46 11.28
N LEU A 15 -4.23 -6.58 9.95
CA LEU A 15 -4.98 -5.79 8.98
C LEU A 15 -5.30 -6.61 7.74
N PHE A 16 -6.38 -6.23 7.07
CA PHE A 16 -6.74 -6.72 5.74
C PHE A 16 -7.35 -5.61 4.90
N ALA A 17 -7.34 -5.78 3.58
CA ALA A 17 -7.99 -4.87 2.65
C ALA A 17 -8.52 -5.64 1.45
N LEU A 18 -9.67 -5.21 0.93
CA LEU A 18 -10.20 -5.66 -0.36
C LEU A 18 -9.93 -4.61 -1.42
N ASN A 19 -9.78 -5.04 -2.67
CA ASN A 19 -9.83 -4.10 -3.79
C ASN A 19 -11.28 -3.68 -4.09
N SER A 20 -11.48 -2.66 -4.94
CA SER A 20 -12.82 -2.10 -5.21
C SER A 20 -13.82 -3.11 -5.76
N SER A 21 -13.37 -4.14 -6.49
CA SER A 21 -14.22 -5.21 -7.02
C SER A 21 -14.35 -6.41 -6.09
N ALA A 22 -13.77 -6.35 -4.89
CA ALA A 22 -13.68 -7.44 -3.91
C ALA A 22 -13.19 -8.78 -4.50
N SER A 23 -12.39 -8.74 -5.57
CA SER A 23 -11.80 -9.92 -6.21
C SER A 23 -10.44 -10.29 -5.60
N LEU A 24 -9.80 -9.33 -4.92
CA LEU A 24 -8.50 -9.47 -4.30
C LEU A 24 -8.57 -9.11 -2.82
N LEU A 25 -7.93 -9.94 -1.99
CA LEU A 25 -7.79 -9.73 -0.56
C LEU A 25 -6.31 -9.62 -0.21
N ALA A 26 -5.89 -8.49 0.35
CA ALA A 26 -4.58 -8.33 0.96
C ALA A 26 -4.69 -8.53 2.47
N THR A 27 -3.73 -9.24 3.08
CA THR A 27 -3.68 -9.47 4.52
C THR A 27 -2.27 -9.27 5.07
N GLY A 28 -2.17 -8.69 6.24
CA GLY A 28 -0.93 -8.58 7.03
C GLY A 28 -1.18 -9.05 8.45
N SER A 29 -0.25 -9.82 9.00
CA SER A 29 -0.31 -10.28 10.38
C SER A 29 0.31 -9.29 11.35
N VAL A 30 0.16 -9.55 12.65
CA VAL A 30 0.82 -8.79 13.75
C VAL A 30 2.34 -8.77 13.66
N LYS A 31 2.97 -9.71 12.94
CA LYS A 31 4.41 -9.63 12.65
C LYS A 31 4.72 -8.50 11.67
N GLY A 32 3.79 -8.19 10.76
CA GLY A 32 3.87 -7.10 9.80
C GLY A 32 5.00 -7.19 8.76
N THR A 33 5.82 -8.24 8.75
CA THR A 33 6.98 -8.38 7.83
C THR A 33 6.57 -8.72 6.41
N VAL A 34 5.44 -9.42 6.28
CA VAL A 34 4.95 -10.00 5.03
C VAL A 34 3.48 -9.66 4.84
N ILE A 35 3.13 -9.29 3.61
CA ILE A 35 1.76 -9.02 3.16
C ILE A 35 1.41 -10.06 2.10
N ARG A 36 0.27 -10.73 2.25
CA ARG A 36 -0.18 -11.78 1.32
C ARG A 36 -1.40 -11.33 0.54
N LEU A 37 -1.44 -11.68 -0.73
CA LEU A 37 -2.51 -11.38 -1.66
C LEU A 37 -3.22 -12.68 -2.06
N PHE A 38 -4.54 -12.69 -1.93
CA PHE A 38 -5.41 -13.81 -2.25
C PHE A 38 -6.43 -13.43 -3.30
N ASP A 39 -6.84 -14.39 -4.11
CA ASP A 39 -8.05 -14.31 -4.92
C ASP A 39 -9.24 -14.72 -4.05
N THR A 40 -10.25 -13.86 -3.96
CA THR A 40 -11.39 -14.07 -3.05
C THR A 40 -12.37 -15.12 -3.55
N LYS A 41 -12.37 -15.46 -4.85
CA LYS A 41 -13.25 -16.47 -5.43
C LYS A 41 -12.71 -17.87 -5.22
N THR A 42 -11.41 -18.03 -5.46
CA THR A 42 -10.71 -19.31 -5.39
C THR A 42 -10.08 -19.57 -4.03
N THR A 43 -9.96 -18.54 -3.17
CA THR A 43 -9.24 -18.56 -1.88
C THR A 43 -7.73 -18.84 -2.00
N GLY A 44 -7.22 -18.94 -3.22
CA GLY A 44 -5.82 -19.21 -3.50
C GLY A 44 -4.93 -18.01 -3.18
N GLN A 45 -3.79 -18.27 -2.53
CA GLN A 45 -2.74 -17.26 -2.38
C GLN A 45 -2.13 -16.98 -3.75
N LEU A 46 -2.28 -15.75 -4.23
CA LEU A 46 -1.71 -15.30 -5.48
C LEU A 46 -0.24 -14.94 -5.30
N ARG A 47 0.07 -14.10 -4.31
CA ARG A 47 1.41 -13.54 -4.11
C ARG A 47 1.72 -13.20 -2.66
N GLU A 48 3.02 -13.09 -2.40
CA GLU A 48 3.59 -12.67 -1.14
C GLU A 48 4.50 -11.46 -1.37
N PHE A 49 4.32 -10.42 -0.56
CA PHE A 49 5.09 -9.19 -0.61
C PHE A 49 5.88 -9.02 0.69
N ARG A 50 7.17 -8.72 0.56
CA ARG A 50 8.04 -8.47 1.71
C ARG A 50 8.09 -6.97 2.00
N ARG A 51 7.56 -6.56 3.14
CA ARG A 51 7.65 -5.17 3.64
C ARG A 51 9.03 -4.92 4.21
N GLY A 52 9.56 -5.82 5.04
CA GLY A 52 10.91 -5.68 5.60
C GLY A 52 11.36 -6.95 6.31
N ALA A 53 12.61 -6.95 6.79
CA ALA A 53 13.13 -8.02 7.65
C ALA A 53 12.58 -7.92 9.07
N ASP A 54 12.53 -6.71 9.61
CA ASP A 54 12.12 -6.48 10.99
C ASP A 54 10.61 -6.40 11.14
N PRO A 55 10.04 -6.91 12.25
CA PRO A 55 8.65 -6.70 12.60
C PRO A 55 8.27 -5.22 12.64
N ALA A 56 7.00 -4.94 12.31
CA ALA A 56 6.44 -3.58 12.35
C ALA A 56 4.94 -3.63 12.60
N ASN A 57 4.44 -2.62 13.31
CA ASN A 57 3.01 -2.41 13.42
C ASN A 57 2.47 -1.83 12.11
N LEU A 58 1.53 -2.53 11.48
CA LEU A 58 0.92 -2.08 10.23
C LEU A 58 -0.15 -1.03 10.53
N HIS A 59 -0.14 0.07 9.79
CA HIS A 59 -1.13 1.14 9.97
C HIS A 59 -2.19 1.12 8.88
N CYS A 60 -1.80 0.89 7.62
CA CYS A 60 -2.72 0.91 6.49
C CYS A 60 -2.31 -0.10 5.42
N LEU A 61 -3.30 -0.78 4.83
CA LEU A 61 -3.19 -1.47 3.54
C LEU A 61 -4.23 -0.88 2.61
N ARG A 62 -3.83 -0.45 1.41
CA ARG A 62 -4.78 0.13 0.46
C ARG A 62 -4.48 -0.24 -0.98
N PHE A 63 -5.48 -0.73 -1.71
CA PHE A 63 -5.38 -0.90 -3.15
C PHE A 63 -5.54 0.43 -3.88
N SER A 64 -4.86 0.57 -5.00
CA SER A 64 -5.18 1.64 -5.95
C SER A 64 -6.56 1.45 -6.57
N PRO A 65 -7.24 2.50 -7.05
CA PRO A 65 -8.54 2.39 -7.71
C PRO A 65 -8.53 1.42 -8.90
N CYS A 66 -7.43 1.39 -9.65
CA CYS A 66 -7.23 0.45 -10.77
C CYS A 66 -6.85 -0.98 -10.34
N SER A 67 -6.69 -1.23 -9.04
CA SER A 67 -6.23 -2.51 -8.45
C SER A 67 -4.87 -2.99 -8.98
N SER A 68 -4.06 -2.09 -9.53
CA SER A 68 -2.71 -2.41 -10.02
C SER A 68 -1.63 -2.22 -8.97
N PHE A 69 -1.93 -1.55 -7.86
CA PHE A 69 -1.00 -1.29 -6.76
C PHE A 69 -1.61 -1.56 -5.40
N LEU A 70 -0.76 -1.90 -4.44
CA LEU A 70 -1.09 -2.03 -3.03
C LEU A 70 -0.07 -1.21 -2.23
N ALA A 71 -0.52 -0.17 -1.55
CA ALA A 71 0.28 0.64 -0.66
C ALA A 71 0.14 0.15 0.79
N VAL A 72 1.25 0.17 1.52
CA VAL A 72 1.37 -0.34 2.89
C VAL A 72 2.19 0.65 3.72
N SER A 73 1.65 1.09 4.85
CA SER A 73 2.34 1.93 5.84
C SER A 73 2.49 1.17 7.17
N SER A 74 3.52 1.55 7.92
CA SER A 74 3.84 0.97 9.23
C SER A 74 4.62 1.96 10.08
N ASP A 75 4.95 1.56 11.31
CA ASP A 75 5.80 2.31 12.25
C ASP A 75 7.29 2.44 11.83
N LYS A 76 7.66 2.03 10.62
CA LYS A 76 9.03 2.09 10.07
C LYS A 76 9.30 3.29 9.18
N ASP A 77 8.58 4.40 9.38
CA ASP A 77 8.73 5.68 8.67
C ASP A 77 8.77 5.57 7.13
N THR A 78 8.26 4.48 6.60
CA THR A 78 8.37 4.15 5.18
C THR A 78 7.07 3.56 4.68
N VAL A 79 6.72 3.98 3.46
CA VAL A 79 5.56 3.46 2.73
C VAL A 79 6.07 2.54 1.65
N HIS A 80 5.55 1.32 1.62
CA HIS A 80 5.82 0.33 0.59
C HIS A 80 4.68 0.29 -0.42
N ILE A 81 4.99 0.34 -1.71
CA ILE A 81 3.99 0.20 -2.76
C ILE A 81 4.36 -0.98 -3.65
N PHE A 82 3.49 -1.99 -3.71
CA PHE A 82 3.67 -3.23 -4.46
C PHE A 82 2.82 -3.25 -5.72
N ALA A 83 3.36 -3.74 -6.83
CA ALA A 83 2.57 -3.99 -8.04
C ALA A 83 1.67 -5.23 -7.85
N VAL A 84 0.36 -5.10 -8.10
CA VAL A 84 -0.72 -6.09 -7.83
C VAL A 84 -1.09 -6.98 -9.03
N LYS A 85 -0.88 -6.52 -10.26
CA LYS A 85 -1.08 -7.32 -11.48
C LYS A 85 0.27 -7.56 -12.14
N ASN A 86 0.53 -8.81 -12.53
CA ASN A 86 1.63 -9.16 -13.42
C ASN A 86 0.99 -9.33 -14.80
N ASP A 87 0.88 -8.24 -15.55
CA ASP A 87 0.38 -8.33 -16.92
C ASP A 87 1.47 -9.06 -17.75
N PRO A 88 1.22 -10.21 -18.38
CA PRO A 88 2.26 -10.89 -19.16
C PRO A 88 2.68 -10.10 -20.42
N ASN A 89 1.85 -9.17 -20.90
CA ASN A 89 2.24 -8.19 -21.94
C ASN A 89 3.07 -7.04 -21.38
N TRP A 90 3.30 -7.00 -20.05
CA TRP A 90 4.30 -6.18 -19.37
C TRP A 90 5.73 -6.68 -19.66
N ALA A 91 6.04 -7.05 -20.90
CA ALA A 91 7.41 -7.29 -21.36
C ALA A 91 8.15 -5.97 -21.64
N ASN A 92 7.79 -4.89 -20.94
CA ASN A 92 8.37 -3.58 -21.18
C ASN A 92 9.70 -3.46 -20.42
N ARG A 93 10.75 -3.05 -21.13
CA ARG A 93 12.09 -2.77 -20.58
C ARG A 93 12.08 -1.65 -19.53
N LYS A 94 10.92 -1.04 -19.28
CA LYS A 94 10.66 -0.04 -18.25
C LYS A 94 9.82 -0.61 -17.12
N THR A 95 10.14 -0.33 -15.87
CA THR A 95 9.42 -0.82 -14.68
C THR A 95 8.12 -0.06 -14.45
N VAL A 96 7.18 -0.64 -13.69
CA VAL A 96 5.82 -0.07 -13.51
C VAL A 96 5.92 1.39 -13.05
N TRP A 97 6.95 1.65 -12.25
CA TRP A 97 7.30 2.93 -11.67
C TRP A 97 7.91 3.93 -12.67
N GLN A 98 8.61 3.46 -13.71
CA GLN A 98 9.05 4.31 -14.82
C GLN A 98 7.86 4.73 -15.69
N GLN A 99 6.86 3.86 -15.87
CA GLN A 99 5.67 4.19 -16.67
C GLN A 99 4.72 5.15 -15.96
N VAL A 100 4.60 5.05 -14.63
CA VAL A 100 3.86 6.03 -13.81
C VAL A 100 4.74 7.22 -13.39
N GLY A 101 5.98 7.30 -13.86
CA GLY A 101 6.88 8.45 -13.69
C GLY A 101 7.35 8.72 -12.25
N PHE A 102 7.40 7.69 -11.41
CA PHE A 102 7.92 7.78 -10.03
C PHE A 102 9.43 7.49 -9.92
N ILE A 103 10.03 6.83 -10.91
CA ILE A 103 11.46 6.46 -10.88
C ILE A 103 12.08 6.77 -12.25
N ALA A 104 13.21 7.48 -12.26
CA ALA A 104 13.94 7.86 -13.48
C ALA A 104 14.89 6.74 -14.00
N GLU A 105 15.25 5.77 -13.17
CA GLU A 105 16.30 4.78 -13.41
C GLU A 105 15.82 3.32 -13.34
N GLU A 106 16.59 2.41 -13.96
CA GLU A 106 16.26 1.03 -14.30
C GLU A 106 16.22 0.08 -13.07
N THR A 107 15.43 0.41 -12.05
CA THR A 107 15.31 -0.45 -10.87
C THR A 107 14.14 -1.41 -11.04
N ARG A 108 14.44 -2.68 -11.38
CA ARG A 108 13.50 -3.85 -11.47
C ARG A 108 12.79 -4.20 -10.15
N ARG A 109 12.34 -3.22 -9.37
CA ARG A 109 11.71 -3.46 -8.06
C ARG A 109 10.20 -3.54 -8.22
N ALA A 110 9.66 -4.71 -7.89
CA ALA A 110 8.22 -4.91 -7.71
C ALA A 110 7.65 -4.10 -6.51
N CYS A 111 8.53 -3.45 -5.73
CA CYS A 111 8.20 -2.58 -4.62
C CYS A 111 8.96 -1.24 -4.70
N VAL A 112 8.30 -0.15 -4.32
CA VAL A 112 8.96 1.13 -4.01
C VAL A 112 8.80 1.39 -2.54
N GLN A 113 9.88 1.85 -1.91
CA GLN A 113 9.90 2.27 -0.51
C GLN A 113 10.15 3.77 -0.48
N LEU A 114 9.24 4.50 0.14
CA LEU A 114 9.32 5.96 0.28
C LEU A 114 9.51 6.30 1.74
N LYS A 115 10.55 7.06 2.06
CA LYS A 115 10.78 7.54 3.43
C LYS A 115 9.89 8.76 3.67
N LEU A 116 9.19 8.76 4.79
CA LEU A 116 8.35 9.87 5.22
C LEU A 116 9.21 10.99 5.79
N SER A 117 8.72 12.23 5.66
CA SER A 117 9.42 13.41 6.17
C SER A 117 9.61 13.35 7.69
N ARG A 118 10.55 14.16 8.20
CA ARG A 118 10.84 14.23 9.65
C ARG A 118 9.61 14.68 10.47
N ALA A 119 8.70 15.44 9.87
CA ALA A 119 7.43 15.82 10.49
C ALA A 119 6.52 14.61 10.76
N THR A 120 6.63 13.56 9.94
CA THR A 120 5.82 12.34 10.01
C THR A 120 6.44 11.26 10.91
N GLN A 121 7.70 11.38 11.31
CA GLN A 121 8.41 10.36 12.12
C GLN A 121 7.93 10.28 13.58
N SER A 122 7.16 11.28 14.05
CA SER A 122 6.53 11.28 15.38
C SER A 122 5.04 10.90 15.33
N ALA A 123 4.58 10.34 14.21
CA ALA A 123 3.20 9.97 14.02
C ALA A 123 2.85 8.67 14.72
N THR A 124 1.67 8.61 15.33
CA THR A 124 1.15 7.39 15.95
C THR A 124 0.40 6.52 14.95
N ARG A 125 -0.08 7.12 13.85
CA ARG A 125 -0.76 6.39 12.77
C ARG A 125 -0.57 7.08 11.42
N THR A 126 -0.28 6.28 10.38
CA THR A 126 -0.18 6.74 9.00
C THR A 126 -1.23 6.08 8.13
N GLU A 127 -2.22 6.85 7.68
CA GLU A 127 -3.25 6.45 6.72
C GLU A 127 -2.85 6.79 5.29
N LEU A 128 -3.35 6.03 4.32
CA LEU A 128 -3.02 6.16 2.90
C LEU A 128 -4.28 6.38 2.08
N ALA A 129 -4.22 7.23 1.05
CA ALA A 129 -5.26 7.34 0.04
C ALA A 129 -4.66 7.48 -1.36
N PHE A 130 -5.17 6.70 -2.32
CA PHE A 130 -4.86 6.95 -3.72
C PHE A 130 -5.78 8.05 -4.26
N LEU A 131 -5.20 9.03 -4.93
CA LEU A 131 -5.91 10.13 -5.57
C LEU A 131 -6.11 9.81 -7.06
N THR A 132 -7.34 9.95 -7.54
CA THR A 132 -7.62 9.97 -8.98
C THR A 132 -7.52 11.41 -9.48
N ALA A 133 -6.99 11.61 -10.69
CA ALA A 133 -6.99 12.91 -11.35
C ALA A 133 -8.42 13.47 -11.41
N GLY A 134 -8.68 14.60 -10.74
CA GLY A 134 -9.97 15.28 -10.77
C GLY A 134 -10.64 15.51 -9.41
N ILE A 135 -10.14 14.92 -8.32
CA ILE A 135 -10.70 15.13 -6.98
C ILE A 135 -9.75 16.01 -6.16
N ASN A 136 -10.08 17.31 -6.06
CA ASN A 136 -9.47 18.22 -5.10
C ASN A 136 -10.24 18.12 -3.77
N GLU A 137 -10.04 17.02 -3.02
CA GLU A 137 -10.48 17.00 -1.62
C GLU A 137 -9.37 17.58 -0.75
N ALA A 138 -9.56 18.86 -0.40
CA ALA A 138 -8.86 19.54 0.67
C ALA A 138 -9.83 19.70 1.85
N SER A 139 -9.46 19.13 3.00
CA SER A 139 -9.82 19.47 4.38
C SER A 139 -9.72 18.19 5.22
N GLU A 140 -9.38 18.16 6.51
CA GLU A 140 -8.56 18.94 7.43
C GLU A 140 -8.16 17.94 8.56
N LEU A 141 -7.20 18.32 9.42
CA LEU A 141 -6.50 17.55 10.48
C LEU A 141 -5.32 16.66 10.02
N GLY A 142 -4.12 17.24 10.10
CA GLY A 142 -2.83 16.53 10.11
C GLY A 142 -1.84 16.96 9.02
N SER A 143 -0.56 16.68 9.25
CA SER A 143 0.51 16.88 8.26
C SER A 143 0.25 15.97 7.04
N THR A 144 0.02 16.54 5.85
CA THR A 144 -0.24 15.75 4.63
C THR A 144 0.95 15.77 3.68
N GLU A 145 1.44 14.61 3.26
CA GLU A 145 2.40 14.50 2.16
C GLU A 145 1.70 13.86 0.95
N SER A 146 1.86 14.44 -0.25
CA SER A 146 1.22 13.91 -1.46
C SER A 146 2.26 13.62 -2.53
N LEU A 147 2.25 12.39 -3.04
CA LEU A 147 3.04 11.96 -4.18
C LEU A 147 2.14 11.88 -5.42
N ARG A 148 2.53 12.52 -6.53
CA ARG A 148 1.77 12.47 -7.79
C ARG A 148 2.60 11.79 -8.87
N THR A 149 1.99 10.90 -9.65
CA THR A 149 2.63 10.36 -10.86
C THR A 149 2.99 11.50 -11.82
N ALA A 150 4.10 11.40 -12.57
CA ALA A 150 4.47 12.44 -13.54
C ALA A 150 3.40 12.68 -14.63
N GLN A 151 2.55 11.68 -14.88
CA GLN A 151 1.43 11.77 -15.83
C GLN A 151 0.11 12.27 -15.20
N GLY A 152 0.09 12.60 -13.91
CA GLY A 152 -1.10 13.11 -13.21
C GLY A 152 -2.25 12.11 -13.03
N ARG A 153 -2.15 10.87 -13.52
CA ARG A 153 -3.25 9.89 -13.58
C ARG A 153 -3.58 9.21 -12.25
N CYS A 154 -2.63 9.16 -11.31
CA CYS A 154 -2.83 8.61 -9.97
C CYS A 154 -1.88 9.31 -8.99
N GLY A 155 -2.33 9.58 -7.77
CA GLY A 155 -1.47 10.06 -6.67
C GLY A 155 -1.57 9.13 -5.47
N LEU A 156 -0.60 9.19 -4.57
CA LEU A 156 -0.71 8.61 -3.23
C LEU A 156 -0.55 9.75 -2.23
N ARG A 157 -1.56 9.96 -1.40
CA ARG A 157 -1.53 10.90 -0.28
C ARG A 157 -1.41 10.14 1.02
N THR A 158 -0.53 10.62 1.88
CA THR A 158 -0.38 10.14 3.24
C THR A 158 -1.07 11.12 4.18
N TYR A 159 -1.81 10.57 5.15
CA TYR A 159 -2.45 11.30 6.22
C TYR A 159 -1.86 10.80 7.52
N VAL A 160 -1.47 11.72 8.37
CA VAL A 160 -0.65 11.43 9.54
C VAL A 160 -1.39 11.92 10.77
N CYS A 161 -1.69 11.00 11.69
CA CYS A 161 -2.26 11.34 12.98
C CYS A 161 -1.14 11.34 14.03
N HIS A 162 -1.10 12.41 14.82
CA HIS A 162 -0.33 12.49 16.06
C HIS A 162 -1.32 12.37 17.21
N ASP A 163 -0.95 11.66 18.28
CA ASP A 163 -1.75 11.69 19.50
C ASP A 163 -1.74 13.13 20.02
N GLY A 164 -2.94 13.73 20.13
CA GLY A 164 -3.11 15.04 20.72
C GLY A 164 -2.67 14.98 22.19
N GLY A 165 -1.53 15.59 22.50
CA GLY A 165 -1.30 16.08 23.84
C GLY A 165 -2.17 17.32 24.01
N ASP A 166 -3.13 17.27 24.93
CA ASP A 166 -3.75 18.45 25.47
C ASP A 166 -2.65 19.42 25.96
N LEU A 167 -2.67 20.65 25.46
CA LEU A 167 -2.19 21.85 26.13
C LEU A 167 -3.18 22.99 25.86
#